data_AF-A0A3D4NP48-F1
#
_entry.id   AF-A0A3D4NP48-F1
#
_cell.length_a   1.000
_cell.length_b   1.000
_cell.length_c   1.000
_cell.angle_alpha   90.00
_cell.angle_beta   90.00
_cell.angle_gamma   90.00
#
_symmetry.space_group_name_H-M   'P 1'
#
loop_
_entity.id
_entity.type
_entity.pdbx_description
1 polymer ?
#
loop_
_entity_poly.entity_id
_entity_poly.type
_entity_poly.pdbx_seq_one_letter_code
_entity_poly.pdbx_strand_id
1 'polypeptide(L)'
;LKELRANSPLGEILAAGLANSRHGREIMKECIEEAAARVIHELERYINALGTIAAMAPLLGLLGTVLGMIDIFSAFMGSGMTTNAAVLAGGISKALITTAAGLMVGIPAVFFHRFLQRRIDELVVGMEQEAIKLVEVVQGDRDVDLAEGKA
;
A
#
# COMPACT_ATOMS: atom_id res chain seq x y z
N LEU A 1 3.68 -1.41 -29.68
CA LEU A 1 3.65 -2.37 -28.54
C LEU A 1 4.79 -2.12 -27.54
N LYS A 2 6.07 -2.07 -27.94
CA LYS A 2 7.18 -1.79 -27.02
C LYS A 2 7.10 -0.42 -26.32
N GLU A 3 6.74 0.65 -27.04
CA GLU A 3 6.56 1.98 -26.42
C GLU A 3 5.37 2.03 -25.46
N LEU A 4 4.22 1.45 -25.84
CA LEU A 4 3.04 1.37 -24.97
C LEU A 4 3.34 0.65 -23.64
N ARG A 5 4.06 -0.47 -23.68
CA ARG A 5 4.51 -1.20 -22.48
C ARG A 5 5.43 -0.39 -21.56
N ALA A 6 6.26 0.49 -22.12
CA ALA A 6 7.27 1.22 -21.36
C ALA A 6 6.72 2.46 -20.65
N ASN A 7 5.56 2.97 -21.09
CA ASN A 7 5.09 4.31 -20.71
C ASN A 7 4.08 4.32 -19.56
N SER A 8 3.37 3.22 -19.28
CA SER A 8 2.42 3.18 -18.16
C SER A 8 1.96 1.75 -17.79
N PRO A 9 1.52 1.52 -16.53
CA PRO A 9 0.83 0.30 -16.10
C PRO A 9 -0.33 -0.11 -17.02
N LEU A 10 -1.16 0.87 -17.42
CA LEU A 10 -2.25 0.66 -18.37
C LEU A 10 -1.73 0.23 -19.74
N GLY A 11 -0.66 0.83 -20.22
CA GLY A 11 -0.06 0.51 -21.51
C GLY A 11 0.50 -0.91 -21.59
N GLU A 12 0.95 -1.49 -20.47
CA GLU A 12 1.34 -2.89 -20.39
C GLU A 12 0.14 -3.83 -20.57
N ILE A 13 -0.97 -3.54 -19.88
CA ILE A 13 -2.23 -4.30 -19.96
C ILE A 13 -2.82 -4.23 -21.37
N LEU A 14 -2.95 -3.01 -21.92
CA LEU A 14 -3.50 -2.80 -23.26
C LEU A 14 -2.63 -3.45 -24.35
N ALA A 15 -1.30 -3.43 -24.20
CA ALA A 15 -0.40 -4.09 -25.13
C ALA A 15 -0.55 -5.62 -25.10
N ALA A 16 -0.80 -6.22 -23.93
CA ALA A 16 -1.06 -7.66 -23.80
C ALA A 16 -2.36 -8.07 -24.52
N GLY A 17 -3.42 -7.26 -24.36
CA GLY A 17 -4.68 -7.45 -25.11
C GLY A 17 -4.50 -7.30 -26.62
N LEU A 18 -3.87 -6.21 -27.06
CA LEU A 18 -3.63 -5.95 -28.50
C LEU A 18 -2.78 -7.03 -29.17
N ALA A 19 -1.77 -7.57 -28.47
CA ALA A 19 -0.93 -8.64 -28.99
C ALA A 19 -1.74 -9.93 -29.28
N ASN A 20 -2.85 -10.13 -28.55
CA ASN A 20 -3.72 -11.31 -28.68
C ASN A 20 -5.06 -11.02 -29.35
N SER A 21 -5.26 -9.81 -29.88
CA SER A 21 -6.49 -9.37 -30.56
C SER A 21 -6.99 -10.30 -31.67
N ARG A 22 -6.10 -11.05 -32.33
CA ARG A 22 -6.44 -11.97 -33.42
C ARG A 22 -6.96 -13.33 -32.97
N HIS A 23 -6.86 -13.65 -31.69
CA HIS A 23 -7.22 -14.96 -31.14
C HIS A 23 -8.65 -15.00 -30.55
N GLY A 24 -9.43 -13.93 -30.76
CA GLY A 24 -10.82 -13.81 -30.30
C GLY A 24 -10.95 -13.15 -28.92
N ARG A 25 -12.20 -12.80 -28.57
CA ARG A 25 -12.56 -12.03 -27.36
C ARG A 25 -12.10 -12.67 -26.06
N GLU A 26 -12.32 -13.98 -25.89
CA GLU A 26 -12.00 -14.66 -24.63
C GLU A 26 -10.49 -14.72 -24.38
N ILE A 27 -9.70 -15.11 -25.39
CA ILE A 27 -8.23 -15.16 -25.27
C ILE A 27 -7.66 -13.76 -25.01
N MET A 28 -8.22 -12.74 -25.67
CA MET A 28 -7.81 -11.35 -25.44
C MET A 28 -8.08 -10.90 -24.00
N LYS A 29 -9.25 -11.26 -23.45
CA LYS A 29 -9.64 -10.93 -22.07
C LYS A 29 -8.76 -11.67 -21.05
N GLU A 30 -8.50 -12.95 -21.25
CA GLU A 30 -7.63 -13.75 -20.38
C GLU A 30 -6.21 -13.16 -20.32
N CYS A 31 -5.63 -12.80 -21.47
CA CYS A 31 -4.31 -12.15 -21.52
C CYS A 31 -4.28 -10.77 -20.84
N ILE A 32 -5.39 -10.02 -20.90
CA ILE A 32 -5.54 -8.74 -20.20
C ILE A 32 -5.58 -8.98 -18.70
N GLU A 33 -6.36 -9.95 -18.22
CA GLU A 33 -6.50 -10.29 -16.80
C GLU A 33 -5.16 -10.75 -16.20
N GLU A 34 -4.41 -11.60 -16.91
CA GLU A 34 -3.06 -12.03 -16.48
C GLU A 34 -2.08 -10.85 -16.37
N ALA A 35 -2.08 -9.96 -17.38
CA ALA A 35 -1.22 -8.77 -17.35
C ALA A 35 -1.64 -7.79 -16.24
N ALA A 36 -2.94 -7.59 -16.04
CA ALA A 36 -3.48 -6.75 -14.99
C ALA A 36 -3.07 -7.28 -13.60
N ALA A 37 -3.23 -8.58 -13.34
CA ALA A 37 -2.83 -9.19 -12.07
C ALA A 37 -1.35 -8.94 -11.75
N ARG A 38 -0.47 -9.04 -12.75
CA ARG A 38 0.97 -8.76 -12.60
C ARG A 38 1.24 -7.31 -12.24
N VAL A 39 0.61 -6.38 -12.96
CA VAL A 39 0.77 -4.94 -12.75
C VAL A 39 0.22 -4.51 -11.38
N ILE A 40 -0.97 -5.00 -10.99
CA ILE A 40 -1.58 -4.74 -9.69
C ILE A 40 -0.66 -5.21 -8.57
N HIS A 41 -0.12 -6.42 -8.70
CA HIS A 41 0.83 -6.96 -7.71
C HIS A 41 2.07 -6.07 -7.55
N GLU A 42 2.60 -5.50 -8.63
CA GLU A 42 3.72 -4.56 -8.57
C GLU A 42 3.34 -3.24 -7.87
N LEU A 43 2.14 -2.72 -8.12
CA LEU A 43 1.64 -1.51 -7.45
C LEU A 43 1.47 -1.72 -5.94
N GLU A 44 1.00 -2.88 -5.52
CA GLU A 44 0.74 -3.20 -4.12
C GLU A 44 2.01 -3.57 -3.31
N ARG A 45 3.11 -3.92 -3.98
CA ARG A 45 4.33 -4.48 -3.38
C ARG A 45 4.81 -3.72 -2.13
N TYR A 46 4.84 -2.39 -2.18
CA TYR A 46 5.33 -1.56 -1.07
C TYR A 46 4.23 -1.14 -0.08
N ILE A 47 2.96 -1.23 -0.48
CA ILE A 47 1.82 -0.89 0.38
C ILE A 47 1.70 -1.92 1.50
N ASN A 48 1.84 -3.21 1.20
CA ASN A 48 1.84 -4.26 2.22
C ASN A 48 2.92 -4.06 3.29
N ALA A 49 4.12 -3.64 2.89
CA ALA A 49 5.20 -3.31 3.81
C ALA A 49 4.84 -2.09 4.70
N LEU A 50 4.26 -1.05 4.11
CA LEU A 50 3.79 0.13 4.83
C LEU A 50 2.68 -0.23 5.84
N GLY A 51 1.76 -1.12 5.47
CA GLY A 51 0.72 -1.64 6.36
C GLY A 51 1.31 -2.42 7.54
N THR A 52 2.37 -3.18 7.29
CA THR A 52 3.11 -3.88 8.36
C THR A 52 3.77 -2.88 9.32
N ILE A 53 4.42 -1.83 8.80
CA ILE A 53 5.02 -0.78 9.64
C ILE A 53 3.95 -0.06 10.47
N ALA A 54 2.81 0.24 9.85
CA ALA A 54 1.68 0.88 10.50
C ALA A 54 1.15 0.07 11.70
N ALA A 55 1.12 -1.26 11.58
CA ALA A 55 0.71 -2.15 12.65
C ALA A 55 1.80 -2.36 13.72
N MET A 56 3.06 -2.49 13.31
CA MET A 56 4.16 -2.87 14.21
C MET A 56 4.75 -1.69 14.98
N ALA A 57 4.79 -0.47 14.42
CA ALA A 57 5.44 0.68 15.07
C ALA A 57 4.85 1.02 16.46
N PRO A 58 3.51 1.03 16.67
CA PRO A 58 2.93 1.22 18.00
C PRO A 58 3.31 0.09 18.99
N LEU A 59 3.33 -1.16 18.52
CA LEU A 59 3.70 -2.31 19.34
C LEU A 59 5.16 -2.24 19.79
N LEU A 60 6.06 -1.77 18.92
CA LEU A 60 7.46 -1.51 19.27
C LEU A 60 7.61 -0.39 20.30
N GLY A 61 6.79 0.67 20.22
CA GLY A 61 6.77 1.73 21.24
C GLY A 61 6.30 1.22 22.61
N LEU A 62 5.24 0.38 22.61
CA LEU A 62 4.76 -0.28 23.82
C LEU A 62 5.83 -1.21 24.40
N LEU A 63 6.51 -2.00 23.56
CA LEU A 63 7.63 -2.86 23.96
C LEU A 63 8.74 -2.05 24.63
N GLY A 64 9.10 -0.89 24.08
CA GLY A 64 10.08 0.01 24.70
C GLY A 64 9.68 0.47 26.09
N THR A 65 8.38 0.65 26.34
CA THR A 65 7.85 1.03 27.65
C THR A 65 7.95 -0.13 28.64
N VAL A 66 7.67 -1.36 28.19
CA VAL A 66 7.85 -2.58 29.00
C VAL A 66 9.32 -2.76 29.39
N LEU A 67 10.24 -2.64 28.43
CA LEU A 67 11.68 -2.74 28.70
C LEU A 67 12.16 -1.67 29.68
N GLY A 68 11.74 -0.41 29.48
CA GLY A 68 12.08 0.68 30.41
C GLY A 68 11.57 0.44 31.83
N MET A 69 10.37 -0.13 31.98
CA MET A 69 9.85 -0.50 33.30
C MET A 69 10.64 -1.63 33.96
N ILE A 70 11.10 -2.63 33.20
CA ILE A 70 11.96 -3.70 33.70
C ILE A 70 13.29 -3.13 34.23
N ASP A 71 13.90 -2.20 33.51
CA ASP A 71 15.15 -1.55 33.93
C ASP A 71 14.96 -0.74 35.23
N ILE A 72 13.87 0.01 35.33
CA ILE A 72 13.55 0.81 36.53
C ILE A 72 13.37 -0.10 37.75
N PHE A 73 12.59 -1.18 37.62
CA PHE A 73 12.34 -2.09 38.74
C PHE A 73 13.56 -2.90 39.14
N SER A 74 14.39 -3.34 38.19
CA SER A 74 15.63 -4.06 38.50
C SER A 74 16.64 -3.18 39.24
N ALA A 75 16.80 -1.93 38.82
CA ALA A 75 17.64 -0.95 39.51
C ALA A 75 17.12 -0.61 40.92
N PHE A 76 15.80 -0.54 41.09
CA PHE A 76 15.15 -0.29 42.38
C PHE A 76 15.36 -1.44 43.36
N MET A 77 15.29 -2.70 42.90
CA MET A 77 15.53 -3.88 43.75
C MET A 77 17.00 -4.05 44.15
N GLY A 78 17.95 -3.74 43.25
CA GLY A 78 19.38 -3.96 43.49
C GLY A 78 20.09 -2.89 44.33
N SER A 79 19.55 -1.68 44.41
CA SER A 79 20.24 -0.52 45.02
C SER A 79 19.93 -0.31 46.50
N GLY A 80 18.97 -1.02 47.10
CA GLY A 80 18.50 -0.76 48.46
C GLY A 80 17.98 0.67 48.67
N MET A 81 17.88 1.45 47.60
CA MET A 81 17.56 2.87 47.61
C MET A 81 16.05 3.03 47.58
N THR A 82 15.44 2.62 48.70
CA THR A 82 14.11 3.11 49.06
C THR A 82 14.21 4.64 49.10
N THR A 83 13.36 5.34 48.34
CA THR A 83 12.87 6.73 48.57
C THR A 83 13.10 7.82 47.52
N ASN A 84 13.89 7.65 46.45
CA ASN A 84 14.03 8.75 45.48
C ASN A 84 12.93 8.74 44.39
N ALA A 85 11.69 9.09 44.78
CA ALA A 85 10.51 9.15 43.92
C ALA A 85 10.72 9.98 42.64
N ALA A 86 11.58 11.00 42.68
CA ALA A 86 11.93 11.82 41.52
C ALA A 86 12.66 11.00 40.42
N VAL A 87 13.56 10.09 40.82
CA VAL A 87 14.29 9.23 39.88
C VAL A 87 13.35 8.22 39.23
N LEU A 88 12.46 7.62 40.01
CA LEU A 88 11.44 6.70 39.49
C LEU A 88 10.52 7.41 38.48
N ALA A 89 10.01 8.60 38.83
CA ALA A 89 9.16 9.39 37.95
C ALA A 89 9.86 9.77 36.64
N GLY A 90 11.15 10.13 36.71
CA GLY A 90 11.97 10.41 35.52
C GLY A 90 12.15 9.18 34.62
N GLY A 91 12.37 8.01 35.19
CA GLY A 91 12.45 6.74 34.45
C GLY A 91 11.14 6.40 33.75
N ILE A 92 10.01 6.50 34.45
CA ILE A 92 8.69 6.23 33.88
C ILE A 92 8.39 7.21 32.74
N SER A 93 8.70 8.49 32.92
CA SER A 93 8.56 9.50 31.86
C SER A 93 9.36 9.14 30.61
N LYS A 94 10.62 8.70 30.77
CA LYS A 94 11.44 8.20 29.65
C LYS A 94 10.82 6.99 28.96
N ALA A 95 10.29 6.03 29.72
CA ALA A 95 9.62 4.86 29.16
C ALA A 95 8.42 5.27 28.30
N LEU A 96 7.60 6.22 28.76
CA LEU A 96 6.43 6.71 28.01
C LEU A 96 6.79 7.42 26.70
N ILE A 97 7.96 8.07 26.61
CA ILE A 97 8.44 8.69 25.36
C ILE A 97 8.60 7.64 24.25
N THR A 98 8.98 6.40 24.58
CA THR A 98 9.11 5.32 23.59
C THR A 98 7.77 4.93 22.97
N THR A 99 6.69 4.90 23.75
CA THR A 99 5.32 4.73 23.24
C THR A 99 4.93 5.89 22.33
N ALA A 100 5.20 7.13 22.76
CA ALA A 100 4.92 8.32 21.95
C ALA A 100 5.65 8.28 20.60
N ALA A 101 6.91 7.82 20.58
CA ALA A 101 7.68 7.65 19.34
C ALA A 101 7.07 6.58 18.41
N GLY A 102 6.64 5.43 18.96
CA GLY A 102 5.96 4.39 18.19
C GLY A 102 4.66 4.88 17.56
N LEU A 103 3.88 5.68 18.28
CA LEU A 103 2.66 6.31 17.77
C LEU A 103 2.95 7.39 16.73
N MET A 104 4.02 8.18 16.92
CA MET A 104 4.44 9.21 15.97
C MET A 104 4.76 8.63 14.59
N VAL A 105 5.28 7.40 14.53
CA VAL A 105 5.51 6.67 13.27
C VAL A 105 4.25 5.93 12.80
N GLY A 106 3.54 5.26 13.72
CA GLY A 106 2.38 4.43 13.39
C GLY A 106 1.20 5.21 12.81
N ILE A 107 0.87 6.37 13.38
CA ILE A 107 -0.30 7.16 12.95
C ILE A 107 -0.16 7.64 11.49
N PRO A 108 0.94 8.29 11.08
CA PRO A 108 1.14 8.65 9.68
C PRO A 108 1.17 7.42 8.76
N ALA A 109 1.82 6.32 9.18
CA ALA A 109 1.90 5.11 8.38
C ALA A 109 0.52 4.51 8.09
N VAL A 110 -0.40 4.46 9.07
CA VAL A 110 -1.79 4.01 8.86
C VAL A 110 -2.51 4.93 7.86
N PHE A 111 -2.34 6.25 7.99
CA PHE A 111 -2.98 7.22 7.10
C PHE A 111 -2.51 7.03 5.64
N PHE A 112 -1.20 7.00 5.42
CA PHE A 112 -0.63 6.82 4.08
C PHE A 112 -0.93 5.44 3.50
N HIS A 113 -0.91 4.38 4.32
CA HIS A 113 -1.31 3.04 3.89
C HIS A 113 -2.73 3.05 3.29
N ARG A 114 -3.70 3.60 4.03
CA ARG A 114 -5.09 3.67 3.57
C ARG A 114 -5.26 4.57 2.35
N PHE A 115 -4.57 5.71 2.32
CA PHE A 115 -4.64 6.64 1.20
C PHE A 115 -4.10 6.02 -0.09
N LEU A 116 -2.92 5.41 -0.03
CA LEU A 116 -2.27 4.79 -1.18
C LEU A 116 -3.01 3.54 -1.66
N GLN A 117 -3.50 2.72 -0.73
CA GLN A 117 -4.33 1.56 -1.06
C GLN A 117 -5.56 1.97 -1.86
N ARG A 118 -6.32 2.96 -1.38
CA ARG A 118 -7.46 3.51 -2.12
C ARG A 118 -7.07 4.05 -3.50
N ARG A 119 -5.91 4.70 -3.60
CA ARG A 119 -5.42 5.24 -4.87
C ARG A 119 -5.10 4.14 -5.88
N ILE A 120 -4.54 3.02 -5.41
CA ILE A 120 -4.32 1.83 -6.25
C ILE A 120 -5.66 1.26 -6.68
N ASP A 121 -6.63 1.08 -5.77
CA ASP A 121 -7.96 0.56 -6.11
C ASP A 121 -8.63 1.41 -7.22
N GLU A 122 -8.57 2.74 -7.11
CA GLU A 122 -9.06 3.67 -8.13
C GLU A 122 -8.34 3.50 -9.49
N LEU A 123 -7.02 3.29 -9.47
CA LEU A 123 -6.23 3.01 -10.67
C LEU A 123 -6.61 1.66 -11.30
N VAL A 124 -6.80 0.62 -10.50
CA VAL A 124 -7.20 -0.72 -10.97
C VAL A 124 -8.53 -0.65 -11.69
N VAL A 125 -9.55 -0.05 -11.06
CA VAL A 125 -10.87 0.12 -11.68
C VAL A 125 -10.78 0.91 -12.99
N GLY A 126 -9.98 1.98 -13.03
CA GLY A 126 -9.76 2.74 -14.26
C GLY A 126 -9.09 1.91 -15.37
N MET A 127 -8.10 1.10 -15.02
CA MET A 127 -7.41 0.23 -15.98
C MET A 127 -8.32 -0.87 -16.53
N GLU A 128 -9.13 -1.50 -15.68
CA GLU A 128 -10.11 -2.50 -16.09
C GLU A 128 -11.13 -1.93 -17.07
N GLN A 129 -11.65 -0.72 -16.79
CA GLN A 129 -12.60 -0.05 -17.68
C GLN A 129 -12.00 0.23 -19.07
N GLU A 130 -10.77 0.74 -19.13
CA GLU A 130 -10.10 1.01 -20.40
C GLU A 130 -9.75 -0.28 -21.16
N ALA A 131 -9.39 -1.35 -20.43
CA ALA A 131 -9.13 -2.65 -21.03
C ALA A 131 -10.40 -3.29 -21.63
N ILE A 132 -11.54 -3.17 -20.95
CA ILE A 132 -12.84 -3.63 -21.47
C ILE A 132 -13.21 -2.86 -22.74
N LYS A 133 -13.10 -1.52 -22.73
CA LYS A 133 -13.35 -0.69 -23.93
C LYS A 133 -12.50 -1.13 -25.11
N LEU A 134 -11.22 -1.43 -24.88
CA LEU A 134 -10.33 -1.94 -25.92
C LEU A 134 -10.86 -3.26 -26.52
N VAL A 135 -11.30 -4.20 -25.69
CA VAL A 135 -11.86 -5.48 -26.15
C VAL A 135 -13.12 -5.26 -27.00
N GLU A 136 -14.03 -4.39 -26.56
CA GLU A 136 -15.27 -4.06 -27.28
C GLU A 136 -14.99 -3.47 -28.67
N VAL A 137 -14.06 -2.51 -28.76
CA VAL A 137 -13.69 -1.84 -30.02
C VAL A 137 -12.98 -2.79 -30.97
N VAL A 138 -12.09 -3.65 -30.46
CA VAL A 138 -11.28 -4.55 -31.29
C VAL A 138 -12.06 -5.78 -31.76
N GLN A 139 -12.97 -6.29 -30.95
CA GLN A 139 -13.79 -7.48 -31.28
C GLN A 139 -15.15 -7.11 -31.91
N GLY A 140 -15.44 -5.82 -32.08
CA GLY A 140 -16.56 -5.35 -32.92
C GLY A 140 -17.94 -5.37 -32.27
N ASP A 141 -18.03 -5.17 -30.95
CA ASP A 141 -19.32 -5.09 -30.22
C ASP A 141 -19.78 -3.62 -29.97
N ARG A 142 -19.03 -2.63 -30.48
CA ARG A 142 -19.38 -1.20 -30.51
C ARG A 142 -18.87 -0.54 -31.80
N ASP A 143 -19.78 0.05 -32.58
CA ASP A 143 -19.42 1.07 -33.57
C ASP A 143 -18.92 2.32 -32.84
N VAL A 144 -17.76 2.85 -33.25
CA VAL A 144 -17.19 4.06 -32.66
C VAL A 144 -17.92 5.26 -33.26
N ASP A 145 -18.91 5.80 -32.55
CA ASP A 145 -19.50 7.10 -32.92
C ASP A 145 -18.53 8.22 -32.55
N LEU A 146 -17.74 8.65 -33.54
CA LEU A 146 -16.80 9.79 -33.46
C LEU A 146 -17.50 11.16 -33.65
N ALA A 147 -18.82 11.22 -33.50
CA ALA A 147 -19.60 12.43 -33.72
C ALA A 147 -20.15 12.99 -32.41
N GLU A 148 -19.35 13.79 -31.68
CA GLU A 148 -19.76 14.95 -30.86
C GLU A 148 -18.53 15.46 -30.07
N GLY A 149 -18.05 16.70 -30.16
CA GLY A 149 -18.56 17.87 -30.86
C GLY A 149 -17.43 18.79 -31.32
N LYS A 150 -17.51 19.18 -32.60
CA LYS A 150 -17.22 20.54 -33.01
C LYS A 150 -18.52 21.33 -32.87
N ALA A 151 -18.59 22.22 -31.91
CA ALA A 151 -19.42 23.44 -31.92
C ALA A 151 -18.88 24.37 -30.84
#